data_AF-A0A9Q0M2J4-F1
#
_entry.id   AF-A0A9Q0M2J4-F1
#
_cell.length_a   1.000
_cell.length_b   1.000
_cell.length_c   1.000
_cell.angle_alpha   90.00
_cell.angle_beta   90.00
_cell.angle_gamma   90.00
#
_symmetry.space_group_name_H-M   'P 1'
#
loop_
_entity.id
_entity.type
_entity.pdbx_description
1 polymer ?
#
loop_
_entity_poly.entity_id
_entity_poly.type
_entity_poly.pdbx_seq_one_letter_code
_entity_poly.pdbx_strand_id
1 'polypeptide(L)'
;MTMPSLLQYFRSIRKYGTYNSRQIPKTHAEYKQLQEQEIKQPDEAKLLRVAIVGCPNVGKSTLLNQLVDWNVSSVSSKVHTTRSNVIGVYVKDNIQLEFIDTPGLVNRQHIIRHKLNPNFVTELKESLIKADIITIMADVSNRRERTKLNRGILDLLRENRDKESLLILNKVDRLQKKQEILDITHTLTSGIVDGKNIRKLDDFEYKLEINNRNFEKLFRKTEKYLKYRDNETNGDIEQIEDNIGWPNFSQVFMISALHDDGVDDLRSFLLNKAKPQPWLYNADAVTTQKPKNLIIETIRQICLDLLRQEIPYNLYFQIVMWELDDVGNLFIVVDMFCPSKFQSLIIGPKGSTISTIVRKSRDVLCDVFRCDISLKIAVKANKK
;
A
#
# COMPACT_ATOMS: atom_id res chain seq x y z
N MET A 1 8.58 -23.48 9.65
CA MET A 1 8.64 -22.66 8.41
C MET A 1 9.84 -21.74 8.54
N THR A 2 10.58 -21.59 7.44
CA THR A 2 11.92 -20.98 7.40
C THR A 2 11.89 -19.46 7.53
N MET A 3 13.00 -18.89 7.99
CA MET A 3 13.31 -17.47 7.78
C MET A 3 13.24 -17.12 6.28
N PRO A 4 13.05 -15.83 5.92
CA PRO A 4 13.48 -15.33 4.62
C PRO A 4 14.94 -15.74 4.40
N SER A 5 15.23 -16.40 3.28
CA SER A 5 16.59 -16.89 3.03
C SER A 5 17.58 -15.74 2.95
N LEU A 6 18.84 -15.96 3.34
CA LEU A 6 19.93 -14.99 3.09
C LEU A 6 20.01 -14.59 1.61
N LEU A 7 19.61 -15.48 0.70
CA LEU A 7 19.45 -15.26 -0.73
C LEU A 7 18.48 -14.12 -1.10
N GLN A 8 17.52 -13.78 -0.23
CA GLN A 8 16.56 -12.69 -0.41
C GLN A 8 17.17 -11.34 0.03
N TYR A 9 17.95 -11.34 1.11
CA TYR A 9 18.76 -10.21 1.57
C TYR A 9 19.92 -9.90 0.60
N PHE A 10 20.61 -10.92 0.09
CA PHE A 10 21.63 -10.73 -0.96
C PHE A 10 21.02 -10.36 -2.33
N ARG A 11 19.73 -10.62 -2.56
CA ARG A 11 19.02 -10.11 -3.75
C ARG A 11 18.75 -8.61 -3.68
N SER A 12 18.41 -8.05 -2.51
CA SER A 12 18.33 -6.58 -2.40
C SER A 12 19.72 -5.95 -2.55
N ILE A 13 20.73 -6.42 -1.83
CA ILE A 13 22.12 -5.91 -1.93
C ILE A 13 22.67 -5.97 -3.36
N ARG A 14 22.24 -6.94 -4.20
CA ARG A 14 22.63 -7.02 -5.62
C ARG A 14 21.69 -6.30 -6.61
N LYS A 15 20.45 -5.94 -6.25
CA LYS A 15 19.53 -5.15 -7.13
C LYS A 15 19.74 -3.64 -6.96
N TYR A 16 20.15 -3.16 -5.77
CA TYR A 16 20.29 -1.73 -5.47
C TYR A 16 21.76 -1.35 -5.20
N GLY A 17 22.44 -0.84 -6.22
CA GLY A 17 23.83 -0.35 -6.08
C GLY A 17 23.94 0.94 -5.25
N THR A 18 24.97 1.02 -4.41
CA THR A 18 25.50 2.23 -3.72
C THR A 18 24.59 3.09 -2.84
N TYR A 19 23.26 3.04 -2.94
CA TYR A 19 22.32 3.85 -2.14
C TYR A 19 22.11 3.31 -0.70
N ASN A 20 23.21 2.98 -0.02
CA ASN A 20 23.24 2.32 1.31
C ASN A 20 22.88 3.24 2.50
N SER A 21 22.39 4.46 2.27
CA SER A 21 22.03 5.43 3.31
C SER A 21 20.55 5.40 3.72
N ARG A 22 19.63 4.88 2.89
CA ARG A 22 18.19 4.88 3.20
C ARG A 22 17.90 4.08 4.47
N GLN A 23 17.19 4.67 5.43
CA GLN A 23 16.87 4.04 6.71
C GLN A 23 15.61 4.59 7.40
N ILE A 24 15.07 3.82 8.32
CA ILE A 24 14.09 4.29 9.32
C ILE A 24 14.87 4.55 10.62
N PRO A 25 14.77 5.75 11.23
CA PRO A 25 15.47 6.06 12.48
C PRO A 25 15.09 5.07 13.58
N LYS A 26 16.10 4.46 14.20
CA LYS A 26 15.98 3.39 15.20
C LYS A 26 15.68 3.91 16.59
N THR A 27 15.97 5.19 16.88
CA THR A 27 15.69 5.85 18.17
C THR A 27 14.90 7.15 18.00
N HIS A 28 14.42 7.70 19.12
CA HIS A 28 13.75 9.02 19.12
C HIS A 28 14.72 10.16 18.82
N ALA A 29 16.00 10.02 19.19
CA ALA A 29 17.05 11.00 18.94
C ALA A 29 17.36 11.10 17.45
N GLU A 30 17.61 9.96 16.78
CA GLU A 30 17.78 9.91 15.31
C GLU A 30 16.57 10.50 14.58
N TYR A 31 15.34 10.16 15.01
CA TYR A 31 14.13 10.72 14.40
C TYR A 31 14.06 12.24 14.53
N LYS A 32 14.42 12.81 15.69
CA LYS A 32 14.51 14.27 15.83
C LYS A 32 15.59 14.86 14.93
N GLN A 33 16.79 14.29 14.95
CA GLN A 33 17.93 14.78 14.18
C GLN A 33 17.64 14.78 12.66
N LEU A 34 16.90 13.79 12.15
CA LEU A 34 16.46 13.75 10.74
C LEU A 34 15.30 14.71 10.40
N GLN A 35 14.57 15.21 11.40
CA GLN A 35 13.54 16.26 11.24
C GLN A 35 14.12 17.68 11.38
N GLU A 36 15.28 17.80 12.05
CA GLU A 36 16.00 19.06 12.27
C GLU A 36 17.09 19.32 11.20
N GLN A 37 17.42 18.32 10.37
CA GLN A 37 18.32 18.47 9.22
C GLN A 37 17.65 19.16 8.02
N GLU A 38 18.35 20.14 7.44
CA GLU A 38 17.96 20.76 6.16
C GLU A 38 17.87 19.73 5.03
N ILE A 39 16.95 19.96 4.09
CA ILE A 39 16.71 19.06 2.95
C ILE A 39 17.74 19.35 1.86
N LYS A 40 18.66 18.40 1.64
CA LYS A 40 19.69 18.49 0.59
C LYS A 40 19.05 18.26 -0.78
N GLN A 41 18.85 19.35 -1.50
CA GLN A 41 18.33 19.34 -2.87
C GLN A 41 19.43 18.89 -3.87
N PRO A 42 19.13 17.99 -4.82
CA PRO A 42 20.00 17.73 -5.97
C PRO A 42 19.81 18.78 -7.08
N ASP A 43 20.74 18.82 -8.03
CA ASP A 43 20.57 19.58 -9.26
C ASP A 43 19.38 19.07 -10.09
N GLU A 44 18.62 20.01 -10.68
CA GLU A 44 17.36 19.76 -11.39
C GLU A 44 16.33 18.90 -10.62
N ALA A 45 16.23 19.08 -9.29
CA ALA A 45 15.31 18.34 -8.42
C ALA A 45 13.89 18.21 -8.99
N LYS A 46 13.37 16.97 -9.00
CA LYS A 46 12.01 16.63 -9.44
C LYS A 46 11.23 15.93 -8.35
N LEU A 47 9.93 16.23 -8.27
CA LEU A 47 8.97 15.61 -7.36
C LEU A 47 7.78 15.02 -8.14
N LEU A 48 7.17 13.98 -7.59
CA LEU A 48 5.79 13.59 -7.88
C LEU A 48 5.09 13.06 -6.62
N ARG A 49 3.86 13.50 -6.37
CA ARG A 49 3.04 13.04 -5.23
C ARG A 49 1.90 12.18 -5.74
N VAL A 50 1.79 10.96 -5.22
CA VAL A 50 0.95 9.90 -5.79
C VAL A 50 0.04 9.33 -4.71
N ALA A 51 -1.26 9.59 -4.79
CA ALA A 51 -2.22 8.98 -3.88
C ALA A 51 -2.53 7.54 -4.29
N ILE A 52 -2.49 6.60 -3.34
CA ILE A 52 -2.93 5.22 -3.53
C ILE A 52 -4.29 5.06 -2.83
N VAL A 53 -5.34 4.88 -3.63
CA VAL A 53 -6.76 4.88 -3.23
C VAL A 53 -7.40 3.56 -3.60
N GLY A 54 -8.43 3.14 -2.87
CA GLY A 54 -9.20 1.95 -3.18
C GLY A 54 -9.84 1.32 -1.96
N CYS A 55 -10.67 0.31 -2.19
CA CYS A 55 -11.34 -0.45 -1.13
C CYS A 55 -10.34 -1.00 -0.08
N PRO A 56 -10.80 -1.33 1.13
CA PRO A 56 -10.02 -2.13 2.06
C PRO A 56 -9.50 -3.43 1.41
N ASN A 57 -8.35 -3.90 1.86
CA ASN A 57 -7.74 -5.20 1.48
C ASN A 57 -7.40 -5.41 0.00
N VAL A 58 -7.57 -4.42 -0.90
CA VAL A 58 -7.15 -4.54 -2.31
C VAL A 58 -5.63 -4.70 -2.49
N GLY A 59 -4.84 -4.27 -1.49
CA GLY A 59 -3.39 -4.45 -1.44
C GLY A 59 -2.54 -3.17 -1.37
N LYS A 60 -3.16 -1.99 -1.12
CA LYS A 60 -2.49 -0.67 -1.16
C LYS A 60 -1.19 -0.60 -0.36
N SER A 61 -1.23 -0.98 0.91
CA SER A 61 -0.06 -1.02 1.80
C SER A 61 1.01 -2.03 1.34
N THR A 62 0.61 -3.12 0.68
CA THR A 62 1.56 -4.07 0.06
C THR A 62 2.24 -3.43 -1.14
N LEU A 63 1.48 -2.78 -2.02
CA LEU A 63 2.00 -2.06 -3.18
C LEU A 63 2.93 -0.91 -2.76
N LEU A 64 2.57 -0.15 -1.72
CA LEU A 64 3.42 0.91 -1.19
C LEU A 64 4.80 0.36 -0.80
N ASN A 65 4.84 -0.74 -0.04
CA ASN A 65 6.10 -1.29 0.45
C ASN A 65 7.02 -1.76 -0.70
N GLN A 66 6.47 -2.31 -1.79
CA GLN A 66 7.24 -2.62 -2.99
C GLN A 66 7.70 -1.33 -3.71
N LEU A 67 6.81 -0.34 -3.88
CA LEU A 67 7.12 0.91 -4.58
C LEU A 67 8.27 1.70 -3.93
N VAL A 68 8.41 1.64 -2.60
CA VAL A 68 9.53 2.29 -1.87
C VAL A 68 10.72 1.38 -1.58
N ASP A 69 10.66 0.09 -1.96
CA ASP A 69 11.62 -0.97 -1.59
C ASP A 69 11.86 -1.09 -0.07
N TRP A 70 10.80 -0.91 0.73
CA TRP A 70 10.86 -0.89 2.20
C TRP A 70 9.50 -1.20 2.86
N ASN A 71 9.50 -2.00 3.93
CA ASN A 71 8.30 -2.24 4.73
C ASN A 71 7.94 -1.02 5.61
N VAL A 72 7.19 -0.07 5.05
CA VAL A 72 6.77 1.18 5.72
C VAL A 72 5.31 1.17 6.19
N SER A 73 4.44 0.36 5.58
CA SER A 73 3.02 0.23 5.94
C SER A 73 2.69 -1.21 6.35
N SER A 74 1.87 -1.37 7.39
CA SER A 74 1.55 -2.69 7.96
C SER A 74 0.47 -3.43 7.13
N VAL A 75 0.74 -4.68 6.76
CA VAL A 75 -0.11 -5.49 5.87
C VAL A 75 -0.74 -6.67 6.62
N SER A 76 -2.07 -6.79 6.59
CA SER A 76 -2.81 -7.94 7.16
C SER A 76 -3.96 -8.39 6.24
N SER A 77 -4.39 -9.63 6.44
CA SER A 77 -5.56 -10.23 5.79
C SER A 77 -6.90 -9.68 6.30
N LYS A 78 -6.92 -9.04 7.47
CA LYS A 78 -8.13 -8.47 8.08
C LYS A 78 -8.45 -7.10 7.48
N VAL A 79 -9.72 -6.74 7.56
CA VAL A 79 -10.20 -5.48 7.01
C VAL A 79 -9.80 -4.32 7.95
N HIS A 80 -9.35 -3.19 7.36
CA HIS A 80 -8.98 -1.93 8.05
C HIS A 80 -7.68 -1.98 8.87
N THR A 81 -6.60 -2.38 8.20
CA THR A 81 -5.22 -2.30 8.72
C THR A 81 -4.75 -0.86 8.83
N THR A 82 -4.78 -0.13 7.72
CA THR A 82 -4.39 1.28 7.59
C THR A 82 -5.46 2.16 8.25
N ARG A 83 -5.06 2.97 9.26
CA ARG A 83 -5.97 3.78 10.11
C ARG A 83 -5.79 5.30 9.99
N SER A 84 -4.70 5.71 9.37
CA SER A 84 -4.29 7.08 9.02
C SER A 84 -3.56 7.00 7.68
N ASN A 85 -3.38 8.12 6.98
CA ASN A 85 -2.52 8.13 5.79
C ASN A 85 -1.10 7.69 6.14
N VAL A 86 -0.50 6.85 5.30
CA VAL A 86 0.91 6.46 5.39
C VAL A 86 1.65 7.03 4.19
N ILE A 87 2.63 7.91 4.44
CA ILE A 87 3.51 8.44 3.40
C ILE A 87 4.76 7.56 3.33
N GLY A 88 5.02 6.99 2.16
CA GLY A 88 6.30 6.36 1.81
C GLY A 88 7.05 7.19 0.78
N VAL A 89 8.37 7.21 0.86
CA VAL A 89 9.24 8.03 0.00
C VAL A 89 10.19 7.12 -0.76
N TYR A 90 10.21 7.25 -2.09
CA TYR A 90 11.19 6.63 -2.98
C TYR A 90 12.04 7.71 -3.63
N VAL A 91 13.35 7.48 -3.74
CA VAL A 91 14.31 8.39 -4.37
C VAL A 91 15.14 7.61 -5.37
N LYS A 92 15.31 8.17 -6.57
CA LYS A 92 16.23 7.68 -7.59
C LYS A 92 16.76 8.87 -8.39
N ASP A 93 18.08 8.92 -8.57
CA ASP A 93 18.75 10.01 -9.28
C ASP A 93 18.34 11.38 -8.67
N ASN A 94 17.87 12.36 -9.46
CA ASN A 94 17.31 13.62 -8.95
C ASN A 94 15.78 13.63 -8.75
N ILE A 95 15.14 12.45 -8.77
CA ILE A 95 13.70 12.29 -8.68
C ILE A 95 13.29 11.73 -7.31
N GLN A 96 12.34 12.41 -6.65
CA GLN A 96 11.67 11.94 -5.45
C GLN A 96 10.19 11.64 -5.76
N LEU A 97 9.71 10.46 -5.35
CA LEU A 97 8.31 10.08 -5.39
C LEU A 97 7.77 10.03 -3.95
N GLU A 98 6.76 10.83 -3.66
CA GLU A 98 5.96 10.73 -2.45
C GLU A 98 4.73 9.85 -2.74
N PHE A 99 4.60 8.73 -2.04
CA PHE A 99 3.45 7.85 -2.14
C PHE A 99 2.58 7.95 -0.90
N ILE A 100 1.29 8.23 -1.06
CA ILE A 100 0.34 8.34 0.05
C ILE A 100 -0.59 7.12 0.03
N ASP A 101 -0.31 6.10 0.83
CA ASP A 101 -1.23 4.98 1.09
C ASP A 101 -2.40 5.49 1.95
N THR A 102 -3.50 5.81 1.26
CA THR A 102 -4.71 6.31 1.92
C THR A 102 -5.47 5.15 2.57
N PRO A 103 -6.02 5.32 3.78
CA PRO A 103 -6.70 4.22 4.44
C PRO A 103 -8.01 3.88 3.69
N GLY A 104 -8.29 2.58 3.55
CA GLY A 104 -9.27 2.10 2.55
C GLY A 104 -10.70 2.60 2.77
N LEU A 105 -11.35 3.05 1.68
CA LEU A 105 -12.67 3.67 1.69
C LEU A 105 -13.71 2.88 2.52
N VAL A 106 -14.26 3.55 3.53
CA VAL A 106 -15.21 3.01 4.51
C VAL A 106 -16.46 3.87 4.57
N ASN A 107 -17.62 3.23 4.71
CA ASN A 107 -18.85 3.95 5.02
C ASN A 107 -18.88 4.41 6.49
N ARG A 108 -19.69 5.42 6.81
CA ARG A 108 -19.79 6.00 8.17
C ARG A 108 -20.15 4.97 9.24
N GLN A 109 -21.04 4.02 8.93
CA GLN A 109 -21.41 2.94 9.85
C GLN A 109 -20.20 2.08 10.25
N HIS A 110 -19.27 1.87 9.31
CA HIS A 110 -18.07 1.09 9.51
C HIS A 110 -17.02 1.81 10.36
N ILE A 111 -16.86 3.13 10.17
CA ILE A 111 -16.00 4.00 10.99
C ILE A 111 -16.42 3.92 12.46
N ILE A 112 -17.72 4.13 12.72
CA ILE A 112 -18.32 4.09 14.07
C ILE A 112 -18.10 2.70 14.70
N ARG A 113 -18.48 1.63 14.00
CA ARG A 113 -18.43 0.25 14.55
C ARG A 113 -17.03 -0.18 14.99
N HIS A 114 -15.99 0.26 14.28
CA HIS A 114 -14.61 -0.19 14.52
C HIS A 114 -13.73 0.86 15.20
N LYS A 115 -14.34 1.96 15.69
CA LYS A 115 -13.66 3.09 16.35
C LYS A 115 -12.48 3.61 15.51
N LEU A 116 -12.70 3.77 14.21
CA LEU A 116 -11.75 4.42 13.32
C LEU A 116 -11.76 5.93 13.57
N ASN A 117 -10.70 6.62 13.18
CA ASN A 117 -10.54 8.06 13.30
C ASN A 117 -11.75 8.81 12.66
N PRO A 118 -12.43 9.74 13.35
CA PRO A 118 -13.53 10.50 12.73
C PRO A 118 -13.07 11.40 11.57
N ASN A 119 -11.82 11.87 11.59
CA ASN A 119 -11.26 12.78 10.58
C ASN A 119 -10.83 12.08 9.27
N PHE A 120 -10.99 10.75 9.19
CA PHE A 120 -10.58 9.89 8.07
C PHE A 120 -11.01 10.39 6.68
N VAL A 121 -12.20 11.00 6.57
CA VAL A 121 -12.71 11.57 5.30
C VAL A 121 -11.99 12.87 4.93
N THR A 122 -11.64 13.69 5.92
CA THR A 122 -10.86 14.92 5.74
C THR A 122 -9.41 14.60 5.39
N GLU A 123 -8.80 13.68 6.13
CA GLU A 123 -7.43 13.18 5.87
C GLU A 123 -7.27 12.59 4.46
N LEU A 124 -8.30 11.89 3.97
CA LEU A 124 -8.36 11.41 2.59
C LEU A 124 -8.43 12.58 1.59
N LYS A 125 -9.36 13.52 1.77
CA LYS A 125 -9.52 14.70 0.89
C LYS A 125 -8.25 15.56 0.85
N GLU A 126 -7.61 15.84 1.98
CA GLU A 126 -6.34 16.59 2.02
C GLU A 126 -5.22 15.90 1.24
N SER A 127 -5.11 14.57 1.32
CA SER A 127 -4.10 13.82 0.57
C SER A 127 -4.32 13.87 -0.93
N LEU A 128 -5.59 13.86 -1.37
CA LEU A 128 -5.97 13.98 -2.78
C LEU A 128 -5.71 15.39 -3.32
N ILE A 129 -6.01 16.43 -2.51
CA ILE A 129 -5.69 17.83 -2.83
C ILE A 129 -4.17 18.00 -3.02
N LYS A 130 -3.34 17.34 -2.19
CA LYS A 130 -1.88 17.36 -2.29
C LYS A 130 -1.30 16.51 -3.42
N ALA A 131 -1.97 15.44 -3.84
CA ALA A 131 -1.47 14.55 -4.88
C ALA A 131 -1.47 15.18 -6.28
N ASP A 132 -0.45 14.87 -7.07
CA ASP A 132 -0.33 15.23 -8.49
C ASP A 132 -0.97 14.17 -9.40
N ILE A 133 -0.98 12.90 -8.95
CA ILE A 133 -1.64 11.76 -9.61
C ILE A 133 -2.45 10.96 -8.58
N ILE A 134 -3.67 10.56 -8.96
CA ILE A 134 -4.54 9.69 -8.15
C ILE A 134 -4.54 8.26 -8.73
N THR A 135 -4.13 7.27 -7.95
CA THR A 135 -4.13 5.86 -8.37
C THR A 135 -5.25 5.09 -7.70
N ILE A 136 -6.06 4.39 -8.48
CA ILE A 136 -7.24 3.63 -8.04
C ILE A 136 -6.92 2.15 -8.11
N MET A 137 -6.91 1.49 -6.97
CA MET A 137 -6.51 0.09 -6.83
C MET A 137 -7.72 -0.83 -6.63
N ALA A 138 -7.85 -1.82 -7.51
CA ALA A 138 -8.95 -2.81 -7.52
C ALA A 138 -8.41 -4.24 -7.33
N ASP A 139 -9.17 -5.07 -6.60
CA ASP A 139 -8.89 -6.50 -6.42
C ASP A 139 -9.64 -7.33 -7.47
N VAL A 140 -8.93 -7.77 -8.52
CA VAL A 140 -9.57 -8.56 -9.60
C VAL A 140 -9.96 -9.98 -9.17
N SER A 141 -9.44 -10.45 -8.03
CA SER A 141 -9.82 -11.75 -7.45
C SER A 141 -11.14 -11.69 -6.69
N ASN A 142 -11.60 -10.50 -6.28
CA ASN A 142 -12.90 -10.32 -5.63
C ASN A 142 -14.05 -10.32 -6.65
N ARG A 143 -14.61 -11.49 -6.92
CA ARG A 143 -15.76 -11.69 -7.84
C ARG A 143 -16.99 -10.81 -7.58
N ARG A 144 -17.15 -10.22 -6.39
CA ARG A 144 -18.29 -9.34 -6.04
C ARG A 144 -18.06 -7.86 -6.33
N GLU A 145 -16.81 -7.44 -6.45
CA GLU A 145 -16.42 -6.03 -6.56
C GLU A 145 -15.67 -5.72 -7.86
N ARG A 146 -14.97 -6.71 -8.45
CA ARG A 146 -14.18 -6.52 -9.68
C ARG A 146 -14.96 -6.01 -10.91
N THR A 147 -16.29 -6.07 -10.88
CA THR A 147 -17.17 -5.64 -11.98
C THR A 147 -17.79 -4.26 -11.76
N LYS A 148 -17.36 -3.48 -10.76
CA LYS A 148 -17.73 -2.07 -10.60
C LYS A 148 -16.77 -1.29 -9.71
N LEU A 149 -16.54 -0.02 -10.00
CA LEU A 149 -15.91 0.87 -9.05
C LEU A 149 -16.85 1.10 -7.85
N ASN A 150 -16.28 1.31 -6.67
CA ASN A 150 -17.04 1.70 -5.49
C ASN A 150 -17.60 3.11 -5.71
N ARG A 151 -18.85 3.39 -5.30
CA ARG A 151 -19.45 4.72 -5.44
C ARG A 151 -18.59 5.83 -4.80
N GLY A 152 -17.96 5.57 -3.65
CA GLY A 152 -17.03 6.52 -3.03
C GLY A 152 -15.70 6.70 -3.77
N ILE A 153 -15.32 5.80 -4.67
CA ILE A 153 -14.20 6.01 -5.63
C ILE A 153 -14.69 6.90 -6.78
N LEU A 154 -15.88 6.63 -7.32
CA LEU A 154 -16.46 7.42 -8.41
C LEU A 154 -16.71 8.87 -8.00
N ASP A 155 -17.27 9.09 -6.81
CA ASP A 155 -17.55 10.42 -6.27
C ASP A 155 -16.23 11.18 -5.98
N LEU A 156 -15.21 10.50 -5.49
CA LEU A 156 -13.84 11.02 -5.31
C LEU A 156 -13.19 11.44 -6.65
N LEU A 157 -13.32 10.61 -7.69
CA LEU A 157 -12.82 10.91 -9.04
C LEU A 157 -13.60 12.06 -9.70
N ARG A 158 -14.91 12.16 -9.44
CA ARG A 158 -15.77 13.29 -9.87
C ARG A 158 -15.32 14.61 -9.21
N GLU A 159 -14.97 14.57 -7.92
CA GLU A 159 -14.45 15.73 -7.17
C GLU A 159 -13.05 16.18 -7.60
N ASN A 160 -12.25 15.34 -8.27
CA ASN A 160 -10.84 15.59 -8.63
C ASN A 160 -10.61 15.38 -10.15
N ARG A 161 -11.55 15.83 -10.99
CA ARG A 161 -11.50 15.68 -12.47
C ARG A 161 -10.33 16.40 -13.15
N ASP A 162 -9.75 17.37 -12.47
CA ASP A 162 -8.56 18.13 -12.86
C ASP A 162 -7.26 17.30 -12.83
N LYS A 163 -7.27 16.14 -12.15
CA LYS A 163 -6.07 15.35 -11.87
C LYS A 163 -5.95 14.12 -12.75
N GLU A 164 -4.73 13.79 -13.13
CA GLU A 164 -4.45 12.53 -13.83
C GLU A 164 -4.76 11.34 -12.92
N SER A 165 -5.59 10.40 -13.41
CA SER A 165 -5.94 9.20 -12.67
C SER A 165 -5.51 7.92 -13.38
N LEU A 166 -4.98 6.97 -12.59
CA LEU A 166 -4.50 5.66 -13.07
C LEU A 166 -5.34 4.54 -12.45
N LEU A 167 -5.60 3.47 -13.19
CA LEU A 167 -6.23 2.25 -12.67
C LEU A 167 -5.17 1.16 -12.43
N ILE A 168 -5.19 0.54 -11.24
CA ILE A 168 -4.27 -0.52 -10.84
C ILE A 168 -5.08 -1.78 -10.51
N LEU A 169 -5.00 -2.78 -11.39
CA LEU A 169 -5.60 -4.09 -11.23
C LEU A 169 -4.63 -5.01 -10.48
N ASN A 170 -4.88 -5.26 -9.19
CA ASN A 170 -4.02 -6.09 -8.33
C ASN A 170 -4.58 -7.49 -8.07
N LYS A 171 -3.68 -8.40 -7.72
CA LYS A 171 -3.92 -9.84 -7.45
C LYS A 171 -4.29 -10.64 -8.70
N VAL A 172 -3.72 -10.24 -9.85
CA VAL A 172 -3.96 -10.91 -11.13
C VAL A 172 -3.41 -12.35 -11.16
N ASP A 173 -2.44 -12.66 -10.30
CA ASP A 173 -1.93 -14.02 -10.01
C ASP A 173 -3.01 -15.01 -9.56
N ARG A 174 -4.14 -14.49 -9.03
CA ARG A 174 -5.26 -15.30 -8.55
C ARG A 174 -6.33 -15.55 -9.62
N LEU A 175 -6.18 -15.00 -10.82
CA LEU A 175 -7.07 -15.28 -11.95
C LEU A 175 -6.52 -16.43 -12.79
N GLN A 176 -7.43 -17.16 -13.43
CA GLN A 176 -7.09 -18.31 -14.29
C GLN A 176 -7.23 -17.98 -15.79
N LYS A 177 -8.05 -16.98 -16.14
CA LYS A 177 -8.36 -16.61 -17.53
C LYS A 177 -7.94 -15.16 -17.80
N LYS A 178 -7.23 -14.94 -18.90
CA LYS A 178 -6.85 -13.60 -19.38
C LYS A 178 -8.08 -12.73 -19.67
N GLN A 179 -9.08 -13.35 -20.28
CA GLN A 179 -10.37 -12.79 -20.68
C GLN A 179 -10.98 -11.93 -19.56
N GLU A 180 -11.09 -12.51 -18.36
CA GLU A 180 -11.68 -11.85 -17.20
C GLU A 180 -10.98 -10.51 -16.85
N ILE A 181 -9.66 -10.39 -17.06
CA ILE A 181 -8.91 -9.16 -16.76
C ILE A 181 -9.33 -8.03 -17.71
N LEU A 182 -9.55 -8.34 -18.98
CA LEU A 182 -9.85 -7.36 -20.01
C LEU A 182 -11.33 -6.95 -19.96
N ASP A 183 -12.24 -7.88 -19.63
CA ASP A 183 -13.66 -7.58 -19.34
C ASP A 183 -13.79 -6.67 -18.09
N ILE A 184 -13.01 -6.96 -17.04
CA ILE A 184 -12.88 -6.11 -15.86
C ILE A 184 -12.33 -4.73 -16.26
N THR A 185 -11.30 -4.68 -17.11
CA THR A 185 -10.73 -3.40 -17.58
C THR A 185 -11.79 -2.56 -18.29
N HIS A 186 -12.45 -3.10 -19.33
CA HIS A 186 -13.50 -2.39 -20.07
C HIS A 186 -14.65 -1.93 -19.15
N THR A 187 -15.01 -2.75 -18.16
CA THR A 187 -16.10 -2.42 -17.22
C THR A 187 -15.70 -1.30 -16.24
N LEU A 188 -14.47 -1.35 -15.69
CA LEU A 188 -13.97 -0.36 -14.74
C LEU A 188 -13.51 0.94 -15.38
N THR A 189 -13.12 0.95 -16.67
CA THR A 189 -12.78 2.17 -17.42
C THR A 189 -13.92 2.67 -18.32
N SER A 190 -15.13 2.12 -18.19
CA SER A 190 -16.29 2.43 -19.05
C SER A 190 -16.01 2.36 -20.57
N GLY A 191 -15.05 1.53 -20.99
CA GLY A 191 -14.66 1.38 -22.40
C GLY A 191 -13.72 2.46 -22.94
N ILE A 192 -13.17 3.35 -22.11
CA ILE A 192 -12.27 4.43 -22.53
C ILE A 192 -10.99 4.43 -21.68
N VAL A 193 -9.82 4.66 -22.29
CA VAL A 193 -8.53 4.93 -21.60
C VAL A 193 -7.76 5.95 -22.43
N ASP A 194 -7.18 6.97 -21.80
CA ASP A 194 -6.46 8.07 -22.49
C ASP A 194 -7.31 8.74 -23.59
N GLY A 195 -8.59 8.97 -23.29
CA GLY A 195 -9.58 9.55 -24.21
C GLY A 195 -10.01 8.65 -25.37
N LYS A 196 -9.49 7.42 -25.49
CA LYS A 196 -9.67 6.55 -26.65
C LYS A 196 -10.46 5.29 -26.30
N ASN A 197 -11.36 4.87 -27.21
CA ASN A 197 -12.26 3.72 -27.02
C ASN A 197 -11.52 2.38 -27.12
N ILE A 198 -11.75 1.46 -26.18
CA ILE A 198 -11.09 0.15 -26.10
C ILE A 198 -12.04 -1.01 -26.47
N ARG A 199 -11.51 -2.10 -27.02
CA ARG A 199 -12.33 -3.21 -27.56
C ARG A 199 -12.79 -4.21 -26.51
N LYS A 200 -13.98 -4.79 -26.76
CA LYS A 200 -14.38 -6.11 -26.23
C LYS A 200 -13.69 -7.24 -27.01
N LEU A 201 -13.78 -8.46 -26.50
CA LEU A 201 -12.96 -9.60 -26.94
C LEU A 201 -13.65 -10.61 -27.84
N ASP A 202 -14.93 -10.43 -28.10
CA ASP A 202 -15.73 -11.29 -28.98
C ASP A 202 -15.15 -11.35 -30.42
N ASP A 203 -14.30 -10.38 -30.79
CA ASP A 203 -13.57 -10.23 -32.06
C ASP A 203 -12.30 -11.10 -32.24
N PHE A 204 -11.80 -11.83 -31.23
CA PHE A 204 -10.48 -12.50 -31.32
C PHE A 204 -10.43 -13.97 -30.86
N GLU A 205 -10.31 -14.89 -31.83
CA GLU A 205 -10.06 -16.32 -31.60
C GLU A 205 -8.67 -16.56 -30.98
N TYR A 206 -8.63 -16.92 -29.69
CA TYR A 206 -7.39 -17.04 -28.93
C TYR A 206 -7.01 -18.50 -28.63
N LYS A 207 -6.22 -19.12 -29.51
CA LYS A 207 -5.49 -20.37 -29.19
C LYS A 207 -4.29 -20.06 -28.30
N LEU A 208 -4.22 -20.67 -27.10
CA LEU A 208 -2.97 -20.80 -26.35
C LEU A 208 -3.12 -21.83 -25.22
N GLU A 209 -2.23 -22.83 -25.21
CA GLU A 209 -2.08 -23.77 -24.10
C GLU A 209 -1.39 -23.10 -22.89
N ILE A 210 -1.58 -23.65 -21.70
CA ILE A 210 -1.08 -23.06 -20.44
C ILE A 210 0.02 -23.95 -19.84
N ASN A 211 1.21 -23.37 -19.66
CA ASN A 211 2.08 -23.73 -18.54
C ASN A 211 2.95 -22.52 -18.14
N ASN A 212 2.66 -21.97 -16.95
CA ASN A 212 3.26 -20.74 -16.43
C ASN A 212 4.73 -20.90 -16.05
N ARG A 213 5.55 -19.91 -16.38
CA ARG A 213 6.91 -19.69 -15.85
C ARG A 213 6.94 -18.44 -14.96
N ASN A 214 5.95 -18.30 -14.07
CA ASN A 214 5.45 -17.06 -13.42
C ASN A 214 4.53 -16.24 -14.36
N PHE A 215 3.28 -16.71 -14.53
CA PHE A 215 2.09 -16.13 -15.22
C PHE A 215 2.27 -15.47 -16.62
N GLU A 216 3.47 -15.54 -17.16
CA GLU A 216 4.02 -15.06 -18.43
C GLU A 216 4.06 -13.54 -18.79
N LYS A 217 3.88 -12.49 -17.94
CA LYS A 217 3.66 -12.35 -16.48
C LYS A 217 2.30 -11.70 -16.05
N LEU A 218 1.85 -10.47 -16.39
CA LEU A 218 0.43 -9.98 -16.23
C LEU A 218 -0.63 -10.22 -17.38
N PHE A 219 -0.83 -9.47 -18.51
CA PHE A 219 -1.17 -10.03 -19.89
C PHE A 219 -0.89 -9.16 -21.18
N ARG A 220 0.03 -9.55 -22.12
CA ARG A 220 1.47 -9.10 -22.37
C ARG A 220 1.83 -7.59 -22.37
N LYS A 221 2.06 -6.98 -21.20
CA LYS A 221 1.39 -7.28 -19.91
C LYS A 221 0.25 -6.27 -19.55
N THR A 222 0.13 -5.14 -20.26
CA THR A 222 -1.15 -4.44 -20.61
C THR A 222 -1.27 -4.39 -22.14
N GLU A 223 -1.41 -5.56 -22.77
CA GLU A 223 -0.95 -5.81 -24.15
C GLU A 223 -1.55 -4.89 -25.22
N LYS A 224 -0.67 -4.10 -25.86
CA LYS A 224 -0.99 -3.16 -26.93
C LYS A 224 -2.09 -2.14 -26.55
N TYR A 225 -2.07 -1.67 -25.30
CA TYR A 225 -2.91 -0.56 -24.79
C TYR A 225 -4.38 -0.69 -25.23
N LEU A 226 -4.93 -1.89 -25.09
CA LEU A 226 -6.36 -2.17 -25.19
C LEU A 226 -6.99 -1.91 -26.60
N LYS A 227 -6.14 -1.80 -27.65
CA LYS A 227 -6.48 -1.71 -29.09
C LYS A 227 -7.55 -0.67 -29.44
N TYR A 228 -7.14 0.60 -29.45
CA TYR A 228 -8.00 1.73 -29.77
C TYR A 228 -8.70 1.70 -31.15
N ARG A 229 -9.71 2.56 -31.31
CA ARG A 229 -10.39 2.89 -32.57
C ARG A 229 -10.28 4.39 -32.83
N ASP A 230 -9.73 4.76 -33.98
CA ASP A 230 -9.73 6.14 -34.45
C ASP A 230 -11.11 6.49 -35.01
N ASN A 231 -11.87 7.26 -34.23
CA ASN A 231 -13.07 7.97 -34.67
C ASN A 231 -12.86 9.44 -34.29
N GLU A 232 -12.85 10.36 -35.26
CA GLU A 232 -13.04 11.78 -34.97
C GLU A 232 -14.50 11.99 -34.56
N THR A 233 -14.74 12.27 -33.27
CA THR A 233 -16.06 12.72 -32.79
C THR A 233 -15.88 13.84 -31.78
N ASN A 234 -16.07 15.08 -32.26
CA ASN A 234 -16.67 16.12 -31.43
C ASN A 234 -18.06 15.60 -31.00
N GLY A 235 -18.34 15.63 -29.70
CA GLY A 235 -19.61 15.15 -29.15
C GLY A 235 -19.59 15.21 -27.63
N ASP A 236 -20.55 15.92 -27.05
CA ASP A 236 -20.54 16.28 -25.63
C ASP A 236 -20.76 15.05 -24.72
N ILE A 237 -19.87 14.87 -23.74
CA ILE A 237 -19.91 13.74 -22.80
C ILE A 237 -20.89 14.05 -21.65
N GLU A 238 -22.15 14.33 -21.99
CA GLU A 238 -23.24 14.62 -21.04
C GLU A 238 -24.34 13.55 -21.10
N GLN A 239 -24.02 12.35 -20.63
CA GLN A 239 -25.01 11.41 -20.12
C GLN A 239 -24.40 10.53 -19.02
N ILE A 240 -24.36 11.10 -17.80
CA ILE A 240 -23.90 10.39 -16.60
C ILE A 240 -25.08 9.59 -16.02
N GLU A 241 -25.42 8.49 -16.67
CA GLU A 241 -26.13 7.38 -16.00
C GLU A 241 -25.28 6.84 -14.82
N ASP A 242 -25.83 5.92 -14.02
CA ASP A 242 -25.22 5.35 -12.80
C ASP A 242 -23.95 4.50 -13.12
N ASN A 243 -22.88 5.21 -13.48
CA ASN A 243 -21.77 4.65 -14.25
C ASN A 243 -20.95 3.67 -13.40
N ILE A 244 -20.79 2.46 -13.92
CA ILE A 244 -20.14 1.34 -13.25
C ILE A 244 -18.60 1.48 -13.23
N GLY A 245 -18.05 2.28 -14.16
CA GLY A 245 -16.63 2.57 -14.31
C GLY A 245 -16.34 4.06 -14.45
N TRP A 246 -15.11 4.39 -14.85
CA TRP A 246 -14.59 5.74 -14.99
C TRP A 246 -13.80 5.92 -16.30
N PRO A 247 -14.26 6.75 -17.25
CA PRO A 247 -13.62 6.87 -18.57
C PRO A 247 -12.33 7.70 -18.58
N ASN A 248 -12.09 8.54 -17.56
CA ASN A 248 -10.96 9.48 -17.55
C ASN A 248 -9.70 8.89 -16.87
N PHE A 249 -9.48 7.57 -16.97
CA PHE A 249 -8.18 6.99 -16.63
C PHE A 249 -7.19 7.20 -17.78
N SER A 250 -6.01 7.76 -17.50
CA SER A 250 -4.95 7.90 -18.53
C SER A 250 -4.21 6.59 -18.78
N GLN A 251 -4.12 5.71 -17.78
CA GLN A 251 -3.38 4.45 -17.89
C GLN A 251 -3.94 3.35 -16.99
N VAL A 252 -3.79 2.09 -17.44
CA VAL A 252 -4.11 0.88 -16.67
C VAL A 252 -2.84 0.05 -16.44
N PHE A 253 -2.61 -0.34 -15.18
CA PHE A 253 -1.57 -1.26 -14.75
C PHE A 253 -2.18 -2.55 -14.22
N MET A 254 -1.54 -3.68 -14.53
CA MET A 254 -1.85 -4.99 -13.94
C MET A 254 -0.65 -5.42 -13.12
N ILE A 255 -0.88 -5.83 -11.86
CA ILE A 255 0.21 -6.17 -10.93
C ILE A 255 -0.13 -7.35 -10.01
N SER A 256 0.91 -7.94 -9.43
CA SER A 256 0.81 -8.70 -8.18
C SER A 256 1.74 -8.08 -7.13
N ALA A 257 1.20 -7.16 -6.33
CA ALA A 257 1.95 -6.50 -5.26
C ALA A 257 2.55 -7.48 -4.22
N LEU A 258 1.97 -8.67 -4.07
CA LEU A 258 2.49 -9.72 -3.17
C LEU A 258 3.74 -10.43 -3.74
N HIS A 259 3.93 -10.39 -5.06
CA HIS A 259 4.99 -11.10 -5.76
C HIS A 259 5.99 -10.17 -6.48
N ASP A 260 5.88 -8.86 -6.26
CA ASP A 260 6.65 -7.79 -6.93
C ASP A 260 6.52 -7.81 -8.47
N ASP A 261 5.41 -8.37 -8.99
CA ASP A 261 5.18 -8.52 -10.42
C ASP A 261 4.45 -7.29 -10.98
N GLY A 262 5.02 -6.66 -12.01
CA GLY A 262 4.51 -5.43 -12.64
C GLY A 262 4.71 -4.12 -11.85
N VAL A 263 5.33 -4.17 -10.66
CA VAL A 263 5.56 -2.97 -9.84
C VAL A 263 6.66 -2.09 -10.44
N ASP A 264 7.72 -2.69 -10.98
CA ASP A 264 8.82 -1.99 -11.66
C ASP A 264 8.31 -1.15 -12.87
N ASP A 265 7.28 -1.61 -13.60
CA ASP A 265 6.65 -0.87 -14.71
C ASP A 265 5.91 0.39 -14.21
N LEU A 266 5.10 0.26 -13.15
CA LEU A 266 4.39 1.38 -12.52
C LEU A 266 5.37 2.40 -11.94
N ARG A 267 6.42 1.94 -11.23
CA ARG A 267 7.45 2.83 -10.68
C ARG A 267 8.16 3.61 -11.79
N SER A 268 8.44 2.96 -12.92
CA SER A 268 9.08 3.60 -14.09
C SER A 268 8.19 4.64 -14.77
N PHE A 269 6.88 4.37 -14.93
CA PHE A 269 5.93 5.36 -15.44
C PHE A 269 5.86 6.61 -14.53
N LEU A 270 5.82 6.41 -13.20
CA LEU A 270 5.72 7.51 -12.25
C LEU A 270 7.02 8.34 -12.17
N LEU A 271 8.19 7.72 -12.29
CA LEU A 271 9.46 8.45 -12.44
C LEU A 271 9.42 9.38 -13.67
N ASN A 272 8.93 8.89 -14.81
CA ASN A 272 8.80 9.67 -16.04
C ASN A 272 7.74 10.79 -15.98
N LYS A 273 6.88 10.81 -14.96
CA LYS A 273 5.84 11.83 -14.73
C LYS A 273 6.27 12.94 -13.75
N ALA A 274 7.41 12.79 -13.08
CA ALA A 274 7.89 13.75 -12.08
C ALA A 274 8.28 15.10 -12.71
N LYS A 275 7.90 16.19 -12.03
CA LYS A 275 8.04 17.57 -12.53
C LYS A 275 9.15 18.31 -11.77
N PRO A 276 9.82 19.30 -12.37
CA PRO A 276 10.81 20.13 -11.67
C PRO A 276 10.17 20.82 -10.46
N GLN A 277 10.61 20.40 -9.27
CA GLN A 277 10.09 20.85 -7.97
C GLN A 277 11.06 20.38 -6.87
N PRO A 278 11.36 21.22 -5.87
CA PRO A 278 12.19 20.80 -4.73
C PRO A 278 11.66 19.54 -4.03
N TRP A 279 12.59 18.69 -3.60
CA TRP A 279 12.32 17.55 -2.74
C TRP A 279 11.74 18.01 -1.39
N LEU A 280 10.83 17.20 -0.85
CA LEU A 280 10.21 17.41 0.45
C LEU A 280 11.01 16.75 1.60
N TYR A 281 11.87 15.78 1.26
CA TYR A 281 12.59 14.94 2.22
C TYR A 281 14.05 14.71 1.79
N ASN A 282 14.93 14.44 2.76
CA ASN A 282 16.30 14.01 2.48
C ASN A 282 16.34 12.62 1.80
N ALA A 283 17.42 12.35 1.08
CA ALA A 283 17.57 11.16 0.22
C ALA A 283 17.48 9.81 0.95
N ASP A 284 17.76 9.81 2.25
CA ASP A 284 17.73 8.65 3.13
C ASP A 284 16.32 8.33 3.69
N ALA A 285 15.39 9.28 3.60
CA ALA A 285 14.03 9.11 4.09
C ALA A 285 13.27 8.06 3.28
N VAL A 286 12.54 7.18 3.99
CA VAL A 286 11.66 6.16 3.37
C VAL A 286 10.19 6.29 3.80
N THR A 287 9.92 7.01 4.88
CA THR A 287 8.57 7.28 5.42
C THR A 287 8.61 8.50 6.32
N THR A 288 7.53 9.27 6.41
CA THR A 288 7.39 10.38 7.38
C THR A 288 6.87 9.91 8.75
N GLN A 289 6.50 8.63 8.86
CA GLN A 289 5.95 8.08 10.10
C GLN A 289 6.96 8.06 11.23
N LYS A 290 6.48 8.40 12.43
CA LYS A 290 7.22 8.22 13.68
C LYS A 290 7.49 6.72 13.90
N PRO A 291 8.73 6.29 14.18
CA PRO A 291 9.07 4.87 14.39
C PRO A 291 8.20 4.15 15.45
N LYS A 292 7.79 4.88 16.50
CA LYS A 292 6.83 4.39 17.51
C LYS A 292 5.50 3.92 16.89
N ASN A 293 5.03 4.56 15.83
CA ASN A 293 3.81 4.16 15.12
C ASN A 293 4.05 2.85 14.36
N LEU A 294 5.19 2.70 13.67
CA LEU A 294 5.54 1.46 12.95
C LEU A 294 5.57 0.25 13.88
N ILE A 295 6.15 0.40 15.08
CA ILE A 295 6.15 -0.62 16.15
C ILE A 295 4.72 -0.97 16.56
N ILE A 296 3.89 0.02 16.86
CA ILE A 296 2.52 -0.17 17.35
C ILE A 296 1.60 -0.77 16.27
N GLU A 297 1.64 -0.27 15.03
CA GLU A 297 0.82 -0.79 13.94
C GLU A 297 1.26 -2.21 13.52
N THR A 298 2.55 -2.53 13.51
CA THR A 298 3.03 -3.90 13.25
C THR A 298 2.52 -4.88 14.31
N ILE A 299 2.58 -4.53 15.60
CA ILE A 299 2.05 -5.39 16.65
C ILE A 299 0.52 -5.51 16.54
N ARG A 300 -0.20 -4.41 16.25
CA ARG A 300 -1.65 -4.44 16.03
C ARG A 300 -2.03 -5.28 14.81
N GLN A 301 -1.26 -5.23 13.74
CA GLN A 301 -1.43 -6.00 12.49
C GLN A 301 -1.27 -7.50 12.75
N ILE A 302 -0.24 -7.91 13.50
CA ILE A 302 -0.08 -9.31 13.93
C ILE A 302 -1.23 -9.76 14.86
N CYS A 303 -1.69 -8.89 15.76
CA CYS A 303 -2.88 -9.16 16.58
C CYS A 303 -4.16 -9.30 15.74
N LEU A 304 -4.34 -8.50 14.68
CA LEU A 304 -5.45 -8.63 13.74
C LEU A 304 -5.46 -9.99 13.04
N ASP A 305 -4.32 -10.45 12.52
CA ASP A 305 -4.26 -11.75 11.82
C ASP A 305 -4.42 -12.96 12.75
N LEU A 306 -3.93 -12.89 14.00
CA LEU A 306 -3.92 -14.02 14.94
C LEU A 306 -5.14 -14.11 15.87
N LEU A 307 -5.72 -12.99 16.31
CA LEU A 307 -6.83 -12.99 17.27
C LEU A 307 -8.19 -13.07 16.56
N ARG A 308 -9.21 -13.56 17.29
CA ARG A 308 -10.58 -13.71 16.78
C ARG A 308 -11.45 -12.50 17.17
N GLN A 309 -12.54 -12.33 16.42
CA GLN A 309 -13.62 -11.37 16.72
C GLN A 309 -13.11 -9.92 16.88
N GLU A 310 -13.77 -9.12 17.72
CA GLU A 310 -13.50 -7.68 17.92
C GLU A 310 -12.32 -7.40 18.87
N ILE A 311 -11.57 -8.44 19.31
CA ILE A 311 -10.47 -8.28 20.29
C ILE A 311 -9.43 -7.24 19.84
N PRO A 312 -8.89 -7.27 18.59
CA PRO A 312 -7.86 -6.31 18.15
C PRO A 312 -8.28 -4.84 18.19
N TYR A 313 -9.58 -4.57 18.04
CA TYR A 313 -10.14 -3.20 18.07
C TYR A 313 -10.26 -2.65 19.49
N ASN A 314 -10.06 -3.49 20.51
CA ASN A 314 -10.07 -3.14 21.93
C ASN A 314 -8.67 -3.25 22.57
N LEU A 315 -7.60 -3.28 21.76
CA LEU A 315 -6.21 -3.24 22.22
C LEU A 315 -5.64 -1.82 22.16
N TYR A 316 -5.07 -1.37 23.28
CA TYR A 316 -4.21 -0.19 23.35
C TYR A 316 -2.76 -0.62 23.58
N PHE A 317 -1.81 0.18 23.09
CA PHE A 317 -0.39 -0.15 23.12
C PHE A 317 0.41 1.04 23.64
N GLN A 318 1.30 0.79 24.60
CA GLN A 318 2.23 1.77 25.14
C GLN A 318 3.65 1.20 25.04
N ILE A 319 4.54 1.90 24.35
CA ILE A 319 5.97 1.57 24.35
C ILE A 319 6.55 2.06 25.68
N VAL A 320 7.09 1.12 26.46
CA VAL A 320 7.67 1.35 27.79
C VAL A 320 9.17 1.64 27.68
N MET A 321 9.85 0.94 26.77
CA MET A 321 11.30 1.01 26.55
C MET A 321 11.58 0.87 25.05
N TRP A 322 12.50 1.67 24.52
CA TRP A 322 12.87 1.68 23.10
C TRP A 322 14.28 2.27 22.94
N GLU A 323 15.27 1.38 23.00
CA GLU A 323 16.69 1.71 23.17
C GLU A 323 17.53 0.83 22.23
N LEU A 324 18.63 1.39 21.72
CA LEU A 324 19.62 0.69 20.90
C LEU A 324 20.83 0.33 21.79
N ASP A 325 21.36 -0.89 21.67
CA ASP A 325 22.61 -1.25 22.36
C ASP A 325 23.87 -0.90 21.54
N ASP A 326 25.03 -1.05 22.17
CA ASP A 326 26.35 -0.75 21.58
C ASP A 326 26.69 -1.62 20.34
N VAL A 327 25.91 -2.67 20.09
CA VAL A 327 26.06 -3.61 18.96
C VAL A 327 25.03 -3.33 17.85
N GLY A 328 24.09 -2.41 18.07
CA GLY A 328 23.05 -2.02 17.12
C GLY A 328 21.76 -2.86 17.18
N ASN A 329 21.56 -3.64 18.24
CA ASN A 329 20.30 -4.36 18.51
C ASN A 329 19.27 -3.40 19.10
N LEU A 330 18.01 -3.49 18.65
CA LEU A 330 16.93 -2.64 19.15
C LEU A 330 16.11 -3.36 20.23
N PHE A 331 16.16 -2.86 21.46
CA PHE A 331 15.38 -3.36 22.58
C PHE A 331 14.04 -2.62 22.67
N ILE A 332 12.94 -3.36 22.56
CA ILE A 332 11.58 -2.81 22.56
C ILE A 332 10.75 -3.52 23.63
N VAL A 333 10.19 -2.77 24.57
CA VAL A 333 9.21 -3.28 25.55
C VAL A 333 7.89 -2.56 25.34
N VAL A 334 6.82 -3.33 25.15
CA VAL A 334 5.47 -2.80 24.88
C VAL A 334 4.46 -3.38 25.88
N ASP A 335 3.71 -2.51 26.55
CA ASP A 335 2.50 -2.89 27.25
C ASP A 335 1.34 -2.97 26.26
N MET A 336 0.71 -4.14 26.19
CA MET A 336 -0.55 -4.37 25.47
C MET A 336 -1.70 -4.36 26.48
N PHE A 337 -2.48 -3.29 26.47
CA PHE A 337 -3.64 -3.10 27.33
C PHE A 337 -4.91 -3.65 26.68
N CYS A 338 -5.71 -4.38 27.45
CA CYS A 338 -6.94 -5.02 26.99
C CYS A 338 -8.03 -5.08 28.09
N PRO A 339 -9.33 -5.20 27.72
CA PRO A 339 -10.38 -5.60 28.66
C PRO A 339 -10.05 -6.95 29.30
N SER A 340 -10.20 -7.08 30.62
CA SER A 340 -9.78 -8.27 31.40
C SER A 340 -10.31 -9.59 30.84
N LYS A 341 -11.54 -9.59 30.29
CA LYS A 341 -12.19 -10.74 29.63
C LYS A 341 -11.44 -11.30 28.40
N PHE A 342 -10.48 -10.56 27.85
CA PHE A 342 -9.66 -10.98 26.71
C PHE A 342 -8.22 -11.36 27.09
N GLN A 343 -7.75 -11.02 28.30
CA GLN A 343 -6.35 -11.19 28.70
C GLN A 343 -5.87 -12.65 28.58
N SER A 344 -6.67 -13.61 29.07
CA SER A 344 -6.36 -15.04 28.98
C SER A 344 -6.35 -15.58 27.54
N LEU A 345 -7.18 -15.04 26.65
CA LEU A 345 -7.24 -15.42 25.24
C LEU A 345 -6.02 -14.89 24.45
N ILE A 346 -5.56 -13.69 24.79
CA ILE A 346 -4.39 -13.04 24.18
C ILE A 346 -3.09 -13.74 24.62
N ILE A 347 -2.99 -14.13 25.90
CA ILE A 347 -1.86 -14.92 26.42
C ILE A 347 -1.90 -16.34 25.81
N GLY A 348 -3.07 -17.00 25.86
CA GLY A 348 -3.28 -18.35 25.37
C GLY A 348 -2.71 -19.44 26.30
N PRO A 349 -3.00 -20.73 26.01
CA PRO A 349 -2.52 -21.85 26.81
C PRO A 349 -0.99 -21.83 26.94
N LYS A 350 -0.48 -21.82 28.18
CA LYS A 350 0.96 -21.73 28.49
C LYS A 350 1.69 -20.55 27.80
N GLY A 351 1.00 -19.47 27.46
CA GLY A 351 1.57 -18.30 26.76
C GLY A 351 1.74 -18.47 25.25
N SER A 352 1.23 -19.54 24.64
CA SER A 352 1.47 -19.85 23.21
C SER A 352 1.02 -18.76 22.23
N THR A 353 -0.09 -18.07 22.53
CA THR A 353 -0.64 -17.02 21.65
C THR A 353 0.24 -15.78 21.71
N ILE A 354 0.58 -15.30 22.92
CA ILE A 354 1.44 -14.11 23.07
C ILE A 354 2.86 -14.37 22.56
N SER A 355 3.44 -15.55 22.77
CA SER A 355 4.73 -15.93 22.18
C SER A 355 4.69 -15.92 20.64
N THR A 356 3.56 -16.30 20.03
CA THR A 356 3.38 -16.26 18.58
C THR A 356 3.23 -14.83 18.06
N ILE A 357 2.54 -13.95 18.81
CA ILE A 357 2.46 -12.51 18.52
C ILE A 357 3.86 -11.89 18.59
N VAL A 358 4.56 -12.03 19.73
CA VAL A 358 5.92 -11.49 19.94
C VAL A 358 6.86 -11.94 18.84
N ARG A 359 6.91 -13.24 18.52
CA ARG A 359 7.79 -13.75 17.47
C ARG A 359 7.45 -13.15 16.11
N LYS A 360 6.20 -13.21 15.65
CA LYS A 360 5.84 -12.64 14.33
C LYS A 360 6.06 -11.13 14.25
N SER A 361 5.74 -10.38 15.31
CA SER A 361 5.97 -8.92 15.34
C SER A 361 7.47 -8.60 15.28
N ARG A 362 8.32 -9.34 16.02
CA ARG A 362 9.77 -9.22 15.91
C ARG A 362 10.25 -9.53 14.49
N ASP A 363 9.83 -10.66 13.94
CA ASP A 363 10.26 -11.13 12.61
C ASP A 363 9.93 -10.09 11.50
N VAL A 364 8.83 -9.34 11.62
CA VAL A 364 8.52 -8.20 10.73
C VAL A 364 9.33 -6.95 11.08
N LEU A 365 9.42 -6.57 12.36
CA LEU A 365 10.11 -5.35 12.76
C LEU A 365 11.62 -5.37 12.45
N CYS A 366 12.27 -6.55 12.47
CA CYS A 366 13.67 -6.70 12.03
C CYS A 366 13.88 -6.23 10.59
N ASP A 367 12.90 -6.44 9.70
CA ASP A 367 12.95 -6.01 8.30
C ASP A 367 12.55 -4.53 8.13
N VAL A 368 11.63 -4.03 8.97
CA VAL A 368 11.26 -2.60 9.05
C VAL A 368 12.46 -1.72 9.47
N PHE A 369 13.24 -2.15 10.47
CA PHE A 369 14.38 -1.39 11.00
C PHE A 369 15.75 -1.83 10.44
N ARG A 370 15.80 -2.93 9.67
CA ARG A 370 17.01 -3.56 9.13
C ARG A 370 18.09 -3.78 10.20
N CYS A 371 17.69 -4.30 11.36
CA CYS A 371 18.57 -4.72 12.46
C CYS A 371 17.90 -5.81 13.32
N ASP A 372 18.67 -6.43 14.20
CA ASP A 372 18.14 -7.39 15.17
C ASP A 372 17.36 -6.70 16.30
N ILE A 373 16.31 -7.37 16.79
CA ILE A 373 15.33 -6.79 17.73
C ILE A 373 15.01 -7.74 18.88
N SER A 374 15.18 -7.24 20.11
CA SER A 374 14.69 -7.86 21.34
C SER A 374 13.32 -7.26 21.72
N LEU A 375 12.25 -7.82 21.15
CA LEU A 375 10.86 -7.43 21.46
C LEU A 375 10.30 -8.20 22.67
N LYS A 376 9.81 -7.47 23.67
CA LYS A 376 9.00 -8.00 24.79
C LYS A 376 7.63 -7.34 24.80
N ILE A 377 6.57 -8.13 24.99
CA ILE A 377 5.18 -7.62 25.09
C ILE A 377 4.56 -8.13 26.40
N ALA A 378 4.10 -7.21 27.25
CA ALA A 378 3.40 -7.51 28.49
C ALA A 378 1.89 -7.28 28.34
N VAL A 379 1.07 -8.31 28.57
CA VAL A 379 -0.39 -8.22 28.41
C VAL A 379 -1.04 -7.79 29.73
N LYS A 380 -1.48 -6.53 29.78
CA LYS A 380 -2.10 -5.91 30.97
C LYS A 380 -3.60 -5.78 30.79
N ALA A 381 -4.36 -6.00 31.86
CA ALA A 381 -5.75 -5.63 31.91
C ALA A 381 -5.88 -4.10 32.09
N ASN A 382 -6.85 -3.47 31.44
CA ASN A 382 -7.26 -2.11 31.79
C ASN A 382 -7.67 -2.08 33.28
N LYS A 383 -7.24 -1.04 34.01
CA LYS A 383 -7.92 -0.69 35.27
C LYS A 383 -9.37 -0.30 34.92
N LYS A 384 -10.30 -0.67 35.80
CA LYS A 384 -11.71 -0.24 35.72
C LYS A 384 -11.83 1.26 35.97
#